data_AF-A0A1G6HLT8-F1
#
_entry.id   AF-A0A1G6HLT8-F1
#
_cell.length_a   1.000
_cell.length_b   1.000
_cell.length_c   1.000
_cell.angle_alpha   90.00
_cell.angle_beta   90.00
_cell.angle_gamma   90.00
#
_symmetry.space_group_name_H-M   'P 1'
#
loop_
_entity.id
_entity.type
_entity.pdbx_description
1 polymer ?
#
loop_
_entity_poly.entity_id
_entity_poly.type
_entity_poly.pdbx_seq_one_letter_code
_entity_poly.pdbx_strand_id
1 'polypeptide(L)'
;MKEETRKRREKRAFFKELIKKEGLKTIPDVTRFLKEISGTILEEMLEAELDEELGYEKYDRTEEKDNYRNGYTSKKVKGTLGEM
;
A
#
# COMPACT_ATOMS: atom_id res chain seq x y z
N MET A 1 23.73 21.04 4.92
CA MET A 1 23.24 21.89 3.81
C MET A 1 23.23 21.22 2.42
N LYS A 2 24.33 20.63 1.92
CA LYS A 2 24.36 20.01 0.56
C LYS A 2 23.54 18.70 0.43
N GLU A 3 23.45 17.92 1.50
CA GLU A 3 22.72 16.65 1.47
C GLU A 3 21.19 16.82 1.55
N GLU A 4 20.74 17.79 2.33
CA GLU A 4 19.32 18.12 2.48
C GLU A 4 18.72 18.69 1.19
N THR A 5 19.51 19.50 0.47
CA THR A 5 19.14 20.01 -0.86
C THR A 5 19.08 18.89 -1.91
N ARG A 6 20.00 17.92 -1.85
CA ARG A 6 19.95 16.70 -2.69
C ARG A 6 18.67 15.89 -2.44
N LYS A 7 18.40 15.53 -1.19
CA LYS A 7 17.19 14.77 -0.80
C LYS A 7 15.90 15.48 -1.22
N ARG A 8 15.87 16.81 -1.12
CA ARG A 8 14.72 17.62 -1.58
C ARG A 8 14.52 17.53 -3.10
N ARG A 9 15.61 17.50 -3.88
CA ARG A 9 15.55 17.35 -5.35
C ARG A 9 15.06 15.96 -5.76
N GLU A 10 15.55 14.92 -5.10
CA GLU A 10 15.11 13.53 -5.31
C GLU A 10 13.62 13.37 -4.99
N LYS A 11 13.17 13.85 -3.82
CA LYS A 11 11.74 13.86 -3.46
C LYS A 11 10.89 14.58 -4.50
N ARG A 12 11.32 15.75 -4.98
CA ARG A 12 10.60 16.51 -6.01
C ARG A 12 10.54 15.76 -7.35
N ALA A 13 11.61 15.09 -7.74
CA ALA A 13 11.64 14.30 -8.97
C ALA A 13 10.65 13.13 -8.88
N PHE A 14 10.66 12.40 -7.75
CA PHE A 14 9.72 11.32 -7.47
C PHE A 14 8.26 11.79 -7.52
N PHE A 15 7.91 12.86 -6.78
CA PHE A 15 6.53 13.37 -6.80
C PHE A 15 6.10 13.87 -8.19
N LYS A 16 7.02 14.44 -8.98
CA LYS A 16 6.71 14.88 -10.35
C LYS A 16 6.39 13.71 -11.28
N GLU A 17 7.08 12.59 -11.13
CA GLU A 17 6.79 11.36 -11.87
C GLU A 17 5.44 10.79 -11.44
N LEU A 18 5.19 10.72 -10.13
CA LEU A 18 3.95 10.20 -9.56
C LEU A 18 2.72 11.02 -9.96
N ILE A 19 2.81 12.35 -9.93
CA ILE A 19 1.73 13.25 -10.39
C ILE A 19 1.37 12.97 -11.85
N LYS A 20 2.36 12.67 -12.70
CA LYS A 20 2.11 12.35 -14.12
C LYS A 20 1.49 10.97 -14.29
N LYS A 21 2.03 9.96 -13.60
CA LYS A 21 1.59 8.57 -13.71
C LYS A 21 0.12 8.41 -13.28
N GLU A 22 -0.23 9.02 -12.16
CA GLU A 22 -1.57 8.91 -11.54
C GLU A 22 -2.53 10.02 -12.01
N GLY A 23 -2.08 10.92 -12.89
CA GLY A 23 -2.91 11.96 -13.47
C GLY A 23 -3.46 12.97 -12.46
N LEU A 24 -2.71 13.28 -11.40
CA LEU A 24 -3.16 14.15 -10.31
C LEU A 24 -3.21 15.61 -10.78
N LYS A 25 -4.42 16.17 -10.92
CA LYS A 25 -4.61 17.54 -11.41
C LYS A 25 -5.20 18.46 -10.35
N THR A 26 -5.99 17.90 -9.43
CA THR A 26 -6.76 18.66 -8.43
C THR A 26 -6.48 18.17 -7.02
N ILE A 27 -6.82 18.98 -6.00
CA ILE A 27 -6.71 18.58 -4.59
C ILE A 27 -7.53 17.31 -4.29
N PRO A 28 -8.79 17.16 -4.78
CA PRO A 28 -9.53 15.91 -4.66
C PRO A 28 -8.82 14.67 -5.23
N ASP A 29 -8.09 14.81 -6.34
CA ASP A 29 -7.32 13.71 -6.92
C ASP A 29 -6.20 13.26 -5.98
N VAL A 30 -5.49 14.22 -5.37
CA VAL A 30 -4.44 13.93 -4.40
C VAL A 30 -5.02 13.21 -3.18
N THR A 31 -6.16 13.68 -2.64
CA THR A 31 -6.78 13.03 -1.47
C THR A 31 -7.29 11.63 -1.78
N ARG A 32 -7.84 11.41 -2.98
CA ARG A 32 -8.26 10.07 -3.43
C ARG A 32 -7.06 9.13 -3.51
N PHE A 33 -5.98 9.58 -4.14
CA PHE A 33 -4.77 8.79 -4.28
C PHE A 33 -4.12 8.43 -2.94
N LEU A 34 -4.07 9.38 -2.00
CA LEU A 34 -3.57 9.10 -0.64
C LEU A 34 -4.41 8.05 0.07
N LYS A 35 -5.73 8.07 -0.12
CA LYS A 35 -6.64 7.08 0.43
C LYS A 35 -6.42 5.70 -0.19
N GLU A 36 -6.26 5.62 -1.51
CA GLU A 36 -5.94 4.37 -2.23
C GLU A 36 -4.61 3.77 -1.74
N ILE A 37 -3.53 4.57 -1.69
CA ILE A 37 -2.23 4.13 -1.14
C ILE A 37 -2.40 3.60 0.30
N SER A 38 -3.14 4.33 1.13
CA SER A 38 -3.32 3.94 2.53
C SER A 38 -4.06 2.61 2.66
N GLY A 39 -5.04 2.37 1.78
CA GLY A 39 -5.74 1.08 1.66
C GLY A 39 -4.79 -0.03 1.26
N THR A 40 -4.01 0.16 0.19
CA THR A 40 -3.03 -0.83 -0.28
C THR A 40 -1.98 -1.16 0.79
N ILE A 41 -1.42 -0.15 1.47
CA ILE A 41 -0.44 -0.39 2.54
C ILE A 41 -1.07 -1.23 3.66
N LEU A 42 -2.32 -0.95 4.03
CA LEU A 42 -3.02 -1.72 5.06
C LEU A 42 -3.28 -3.17 4.62
N GLU A 43 -3.65 -3.39 3.36
CA GLU A 43 -3.80 -4.74 2.80
C GLU A 43 -2.48 -5.52 2.84
N GLU A 44 -1.37 -4.92 2.42
CA GLU A 44 -0.03 -5.55 2.46
C GLU A 44 0.40 -5.88 3.89
N MET A 45 0.09 -5.02 4.87
CA MET A 45 0.35 -5.31 6.29
C MET A 45 -0.45 -6.53 6.76
N LEU A 46 -1.72 -6.65 6.36
CA LEU A 46 -2.56 -7.79 6.73
C LEU A 46 -2.12 -9.08 6.03
N GLU A 47 -1.65 -9.00 4.78
CA GLU A 47 -1.07 -10.16 4.10
C GLU A 47 0.20 -10.64 4.79
N ALA A 48 1.09 -9.71 5.19
CA ALA A 48 2.29 -10.04 5.94
C ALA A 48 1.98 -10.68 7.31
N GLU A 49 1.00 -10.17 8.05
CA GLU A 49 0.53 -10.79 9.30
C GLU A 49 0.00 -12.22 9.06
N LEU A 50 -0.70 -12.45 7.93
CA LEU A 50 -1.20 -13.77 7.58
C LEU A 50 -0.09 -14.75 7.16
N ASP A 51 0.93 -14.25 6.45
CA ASP A 51 2.14 -15.01 6.11
C ASP A 51 2.88 -15.46 7.38
N GLU A 52 2.98 -14.57 8.38
CA GLU A 52 3.58 -14.88 9.69
C GLU A 52 2.76 -15.91 10.48
N GLU A 53 1.45 -15.71 10.60
CA GLU A 53 0.56 -16.61 11.35
C GLU A 53 0.50 -18.02 10.74
N LEU A 54 0.45 -18.11 9.41
CA LEU A 54 0.40 -19.39 8.71
C LEU A 54 1.80 -20.03 8.55
N GLY A 55 2.86 -19.24 8.65
CA GLY A 55 4.24 -19.68 8.44
C GLY A 55 4.60 -19.95 6.97
N TYR A 56 3.79 -19.45 6.02
CA TYR A 56 4.05 -19.63 4.60
C TYR A 56 3.43 -18.54 3.72
N GLU A 57 4.12 -18.22 2.62
CA GLU A 57 3.65 -17.28 1.61
C GLU A 57 2.56 -17.88 0.71
N LYS A 58 1.73 -17.01 0.13
CA LYS A 58 0.66 -17.42 -0.79
C LYS A 58 1.21 -18.31 -1.93
N TYR A 59 0.54 -19.44 -2.16
CA TYR A 59 0.89 -20.47 -3.14
C TYR A 59 2.13 -21.32 -2.85
N ASP A 60 2.71 -21.23 -1.66
CA ASP A 60 3.76 -22.16 -1.26
C ASP A 60 3.22 -23.60 -1.11
N ARG A 61 3.84 -24.54 -1.84
CA ARG A 61 3.49 -25.97 -1.93
C ARG A 61 4.61 -26.89 -1.41
N THR A 62 5.57 -26.35 -0.65
CA THR A 62 6.74 -27.10 -0.18
C THR A 62 6.38 -28.27 0.74
N GLU A 63 5.40 -28.08 1.63
CA GLU A 63 4.97 -29.09 2.60
C GLU A 63 3.44 -29.19 2.67
N GLU A 64 2.95 -30.34 3.16
CA GLU A 64 1.53 -30.56 3.43
C GLU A 64 1.13 -29.77 4.68
N LYS A 65 0.07 -28.96 4.56
CA LYS A 65 -0.35 -28.01 5.59
C LYS A 65 -1.75 -28.37 6.09
N ASP A 66 -2.02 -28.14 7.37
CA ASP A 66 -3.36 -28.37 7.95
C ASP A 66 -4.33 -27.20 7.72
N ASN A 67 -3.80 -25.98 7.53
CA ASN A 67 -4.58 -24.76 7.34
C ASN A 67 -4.22 -24.06 6.03
N TYR A 68 -5.23 -23.78 5.19
CA TYR A 68 -5.08 -23.15 3.89
C TYR A 68 -5.78 -21.80 3.83
N ARG A 69 -5.17 -20.85 3.13
CA ARG A 69 -5.79 -19.55 2.83
C ARG A 69 -7.13 -19.74 2.12
N ASN A 70 -8.15 -19.03 2.59
CA ASN A 70 -9.52 -19.16 2.11
C ASN A 70 -10.04 -17.86 1.47
N GLY A 71 -9.26 -17.30 0.55
CA GLY A 71 -9.62 -16.08 -0.18
C GLY A 71 -9.63 -14.82 0.68
N TYR A 72 -10.47 -13.87 0.30
CA TYR A 72 -10.52 -12.52 0.87
C TYR A 72 -11.97 -12.14 1.24
N THR A 73 -12.12 -11.31 2.27
CA THR A 73 -13.39 -10.68 2.63
C THR A 73 -13.25 -9.17 2.56
N SER A 74 -14.17 -8.51 1.86
CA SER A 74 -14.18 -7.05 1.75
C SER A 74 -14.66 -6.41 3.06
N LYS A 75 -13.95 -5.39 3.53
CA LYS A 75 -14.33 -4.58 4.69
C LYS A 75 -14.18 -3.11 4.36
N LYS A 76 -15.24 -2.33 4.63
CA LYS A 76 -15.18 -0.87 4.56
C LYS A 76 -14.60 -0.32 5.86
N VAL A 77 -13.52 0.44 5.76
CA VAL A 77 -12.78 0.97 6.90
C VAL A 77 -12.94 2.49 6.94
N LYS A 78 -13.39 3.01 8.09
CA LYS A 78 -13.48 4.45 8.32
C LYS A 78 -12.18 4.93 8.96
N GLY A 79 -11.36 5.63 8.17
CA GLY A 79 -10.11 6.23 8.61
C GLY A 79 -10.17 7.76 8.64
N THR A 80 -9.03 8.39 8.95
CA THR A 80 -8.87 9.85 8.96
C THR A 80 -9.02 10.47 7.57
N LEU A 81 -8.71 9.72 6.51
CA LEU A 81 -8.87 10.13 5.11
C LEU A 81 -10.27 9.85 4.54
N GLY A 82 -11.20 9.38 5.39
CA GLY A 82 -12.56 9.00 5.01
C GLY A 82 -12.79 7.48 5.00
N GLU A 83 -13.93 7.06 4.44
CA GLU A 83 -14.28 5.63 4.31
C GLU A 83 -13.59 5.04 3.09
N MET A 84 -12.67 4.10 3.29
CA MET A 84 -12.00 3.31 2.24
C MET A 84 -12.55 1.90 2.14
#